data_AF-A0A3M1ERT6-F1
#
_entry.id   AF-A0A3M1ERT6-F1
#
_cell.length_a   1.000
_cell.length_b   1.000
_cell.length_c   1.000
_cell.angle_alpha   90.00
_cell.angle_beta   90.00
_cell.angle_gamma   90.00
#
_symmetry.space_group_name_H-M   'P 1'
#
loop_
_entity.id
_entity.type
_entity.pdbx_description
1 polymer ?
#
loop_
_entity_poly.entity_id
_entity_poly.type
_entity_poly.pdbx_seq_one_letter_code
_entity_poly.pdbx_strand_id
1 'polypeptide(L)'
;GEHEVRLAVTNEVGEDVQRFTLAVGEGPEFLSMAPTAAIVGGRYTYRVEVSGAEPITLSLLDPPVGLQLDPQTREVTWIPAEGGAFSVEIAAENPFGTVTQRFTIEVLPLDAAEIDVAQSSVTFDPSCLVHDGSATTTVTVIPRDARGALFPPGLVVSIETDAGTMLGEVADHGDGTYSRVLQAAEGPFTARLDVEVAKPGEAPVRIEPAPEITSTAPADPTGGMGGCPLDGRISVTVLDRRNGFGIEEAFVMIGDAPGSPFSGNIGFTDEEGRILFTADALSGKTTVTAWAPGFQIGTLFSVGADHVVLPLSPEAVPERFDVAGSLSGYRDPDTPADLYVGLVTQRLSIDDVMGFSSFTFFAPNQDVVVPFPCPGRTETALPGNIVIPPQSYLGCSWNVPYRLRLPAGETEIAVMSGPFRVLDVADILDTADPIELINAILNAFTPVNAGIRRGVSVVDDLSGVNVDVGTAISPTLRVEVANAPQELQVYVEPLMHTPQGDAYYPTDVAAFSGGEGMATLATPAASGTFAGLHYGVVASASDFTRSFPVVTMLQRDLPGRDAQVRLDTFLKVIEG
;
A
#
# COMPACT_ATOMS: atom_id res chain seq x y z
N GLY A 1 -32.20 -34.86 -11.96
CA GLY A 1 -32.76 -34.24 -10.75
C GLY A 1 -33.65 -35.22 -10.02
N GLU A 2 -34.11 -34.86 -8.83
CA GLU A 2 -35.13 -35.60 -8.11
C GLU A 2 -36.52 -35.14 -8.56
N HIS A 3 -37.37 -36.11 -8.90
CA HIS A 3 -38.73 -35.88 -9.36
C HIS A 3 -39.70 -36.59 -8.42
N GLU A 4 -40.44 -35.81 -7.62
CA GLU A 4 -41.48 -36.37 -6.76
C GLU A 4 -42.66 -36.85 -7.60
N VAL A 5 -42.99 -38.14 -7.47
CA VAL A 5 -44.17 -38.76 -8.07
C VAL A 5 -45.22 -38.93 -6.99
N ARG A 6 -46.39 -38.31 -7.22
CA ARG A 6 -47.58 -38.44 -6.38
C ARG A 6 -48.61 -39.31 -7.09
N LEU A 7 -48.93 -40.46 -6.52
CA LEU A 7 -50.01 -41.33 -6.99
C LEU A 7 -51.17 -41.25 -6.01
N ALA A 8 -52.35 -40.86 -6.48
CA ALA A 8 -53.55 -40.75 -5.65
C ALA A 8 -54.64 -41.70 -6.14
N VAL A 9 -55.27 -42.41 -5.21
CA VAL A 9 -56.47 -43.23 -5.46
C VAL A 9 -57.63 -42.59 -4.72
N THR A 10 -58.73 -42.34 -5.43
CA THR A 10 -59.91 -41.67 -4.87
C THR A 10 -61.17 -42.52 -5.06
N ASN A 11 -62.09 -42.43 -4.10
CA ASN A 11 -63.47 -42.89 -4.23
C ASN A 11 -64.43 -41.86 -3.63
N GLU A 12 -65.74 -42.16 -3.59
CA GLU A 12 -66.75 -41.23 -3.06
C GLU A 12 -66.57 -40.88 -1.57
N VAL A 13 -65.69 -41.57 -0.84
CA VAL A 13 -65.49 -41.43 0.60
C VAL A 13 -64.14 -40.77 0.95
N GLY A 14 -63.15 -40.75 0.05
CA GLY A 14 -61.85 -40.11 0.31
C GLY A 14 -60.75 -40.34 -0.73
N GLU A 15 -59.56 -39.79 -0.44
CA GLU A 15 -58.31 -39.91 -1.20
C GLU A 15 -57.23 -40.57 -0.33
N ASP A 16 -56.48 -41.52 -0.91
CA ASP A 16 -55.20 -41.99 -0.36
C ASP A 16 -54.06 -41.68 -1.34
N VAL A 17 -52.87 -41.36 -0.82
CA VAL A 17 -51.76 -40.81 -1.60
C VAL A 17 -50.45 -41.52 -1.27
N GLN A 18 -49.85 -42.14 -2.28
CA GLN A 18 -48.48 -42.62 -2.23
C GLN A 18 -47.52 -41.60 -2.87
N ARG A 19 -46.35 -41.42 -2.25
CA ARG A 19 -45.25 -40.59 -2.77
C ARG A 19 -43.98 -41.41 -2.89
N PHE A 20 -43.25 -41.19 -3.99
CA PHE A 20 -41.88 -41.68 -4.16
C PHE A 20 -41.09 -40.71 -5.03
N THR A 21 -39.77 -40.74 -4.92
CA THR A 21 -38.88 -39.86 -5.69
C THR A 21 -38.19 -40.67 -6.79
N LEU A 22 -38.24 -40.17 -8.03
CA LEU A 22 -37.43 -40.65 -9.14
C LEU A 22 -36.17 -39.79 -9.23
N ALA A 23 -35.00 -40.40 -9.00
CA ALA A 23 -33.74 -39.76 -9.28
C ALA A 23 -33.35 -40.02 -10.74
N VAL A 24 -33.09 -38.96 -11.50
CA VAL A 24 -32.49 -39.02 -12.84
C VAL A 24 -31.13 -38.37 -12.77
N GLY A 25 -30.09 -39.07 -13.22
CA GLY A 25 -28.73 -38.58 -13.19
C GLY A 25 -27.90 -39.20 -14.31
N GLU A 26 -26.70 -38.66 -14.49
CA GLU A 26 -25.74 -39.15 -15.46
C GLU A 26 -24.98 -40.34 -14.87
N GLY A 27 -24.97 -41.46 -15.60
CA GLY A 27 -24.11 -42.60 -15.27
C GLY A 27 -22.62 -42.23 -15.39
N PRO A 28 -21.72 -43.06 -14.87
CA PRO A 28 -20.30 -42.78 -14.92
C PRO A 28 -19.75 -42.95 -16.36
N GLU A 29 -18.75 -42.16 -16.73
CA GLU A 29 -18.02 -42.26 -18.00
C GLU A 29 -16.51 -42.05 -17.77
N PHE A 30 -15.67 -42.88 -18.38
CA PHE A 30 -14.20 -42.71 -18.36
C PHE A 30 -13.76 -41.68 -19.39
N LEU A 31 -12.92 -40.74 -18.96
CA LEU A 31 -12.35 -39.68 -19.81
C LEU A 31 -10.87 -39.91 -20.13
N SER A 32 -10.15 -40.65 -19.28
CA SER A 32 -8.72 -40.92 -19.42
C SER A 32 -8.43 -42.20 -20.21
N MET A 33 -7.26 -42.28 -20.86
CA MET A 33 -6.73 -43.51 -21.47
C MET A 33 -5.54 -44.04 -20.68
N ALA A 34 -5.52 -45.35 -20.38
CA ALA A 34 -4.46 -45.96 -19.61
C ALA A 34 -3.17 -46.12 -20.43
N PRO A 35 -1.97 -45.82 -19.87
CA PRO A 35 -0.71 -46.26 -20.44
C PRO A 35 -0.69 -47.80 -20.53
N THR A 36 -0.24 -48.34 -21.66
CA THR A 36 -0.25 -49.80 -21.91
C THR A 36 1.14 -50.42 -21.88
N ALA A 37 2.14 -49.69 -21.40
CA ALA A 37 3.53 -50.13 -21.36
C ALA A 37 4.11 -50.04 -19.95
N ALA A 38 4.88 -51.06 -19.57
CA ALA A 38 5.67 -51.09 -18.36
C ALA A 38 6.96 -51.90 -18.58
N ILE A 39 7.87 -51.80 -17.62
CA ILE A 39 9.13 -52.55 -17.55
C ILE A 39 9.16 -53.27 -16.21
N VAL A 40 9.68 -54.51 -16.17
CA VAL A 40 9.84 -55.26 -14.92
C VAL A 40 10.62 -54.43 -13.88
N GLY A 41 10.05 -54.29 -12.68
CA GLY A 41 10.58 -53.47 -11.59
C GLY A 41 10.39 -51.96 -11.75
N GLY A 42 9.96 -51.48 -12.93
CA GLY A 42 9.66 -50.07 -13.19
C GLY A 42 8.32 -49.66 -12.59
N ARG A 43 8.22 -48.42 -12.12
CA ARG A 43 6.96 -47.91 -11.56
C ARG A 43 5.97 -47.62 -12.69
N TYR A 44 4.76 -48.18 -12.57
CA TYR A 44 3.62 -47.87 -13.41
C TYR A 44 2.63 -47.02 -12.63
N THR A 45 2.17 -45.92 -13.21
CA THR A 45 1.16 -45.02 -12.64
C THR A 45 0.12 -44.67 -13.69
N TYR A 46 -1.15 -44.62 -13.27
CA TYR A 46 -2.26 -44.20 -14.12
C TYR A 46 -3.33 -43.49 -13.29
N ARG A 47 -3.58 -42.21 -13.58
CA ARG A 47 -4.67 -41.45 -12.96
C ARG A 47 -5.95 -41.63 -13.77
N VAL A 48 -6.98 -42.11 -13.10
CA VAL A 48 -8.30 -42.36 -13.69
C VAL A 48 -9.15 -41.09 -13.61
N GLU A 49 -9.53 -40.57 -14.77
CA GLU A 49 -10.48 -39.46 -14.91
C GLU A 49 -11.84 -40.01 -15.32
N VAL A 50 -12.87 -39.69 -14.54
CA VAL A 50 -14.26 -40.09 -14.76
C VAL A 50 -15.19 -38.89 -14.56
N SER A 51 -16.30 -38.89 -15.29
CA SER A 51 -17.42 -37.97 -15.13
C SER A 51 -18.71 -38.71 -14.80
N GLY A 52 -19.77 -37.98 -14.44
CA GLY A 52 -21.06 -38.53 -14.05
C GLY A 52 -21.56 -37.96 -12.72
N ALA A 53 -22.73 -38.39 -12.28
CA ALA A 53 -23.26 -37.97 -10.98
C ALA A 53 -22.46 -38.59 -9.81
N GLU A 54 -22.02 -37.76 -8.88
CA GLU A 54 -21.32 -38.20 -7.66
C GLU A 54 -22.31 -38.79 -6.62
N PRO A 55 -21.88 -39.72 -5.75
CA PRO A 55 -20.52 -40.27 -5.64
C PRO A 55 -20.25 -41.36 -6.69
N ILE A 56 -19.07 -41.30 -7.32
CA ILE A 56 -18.54 -42.35 -8.20
C ILE A 56 -17.55 -43.22 -7.42
N THR A 57 -17.80 -44.52 -7.37
CA THR A 57 -16.90 -45.52 -6.76
C THR A 57 -16.09 -46.20 -7.86
N LEU A 58 -14.77 -46.20 -7.72
CA LEU A 58 -13.86 -46.95 -8.59
C LEU A 58 -13.41 -48.25 -7.93
N SER A 59 -13.32 -49.33 -8.70
CA SER A 59 -12.82 -50.62 -8.23
C SER A 59 -12.04 -51.36 -9.31
N LEU A 60 -11.05 -52.16 -8.88
CA LEU A 60 -10.36 -53.12 -9.72
C LEU A 60 -11.08 -54.47 -9.63
N LEU A 61 -11.37 -55.09 -10.78
CA LEU A 61 -12.12 -56.36 -10.80
C LEU A 61 -11.22 -57.60 -10.64
N ASP A 62 -10.25 -57.76 -11.53
CA ASP A 62 -9.29 -58.88 -11.51
C ASP A 62 -7.86 -58.34 -11.77
N PRO A 63 -7.30 -57.58 -10.81
CA PRO A 63 -6.01 -56.92 -11.03
C PRO A 63 -4.84 -57.91 -11.00
N PRO A 64 -3.79 -57.67 -11.81
CA PRO A 64 -2.50 -58.33 -11.66
C PRO A 64 -1.96 -58.22 -10.22
N VAL A 65 -1.18 -59.21 -9.80
CA VAL A 65 -0.58 -59.22 -8.46
C VAL A 65 0.23 -57.94 -8.23
N GLY A 66 -0.07 -57.27 -7.12
CA GLY A 66 0.60 -56.03 -6.69
C GLY A 66 0.05 -54.75 -7.32
N LEU A 67 -0.88 -54.82 -8.28
CA LEU A 67 -1.53 -53.63 -8.84
C LEU A 67 -2.59 -53.12 -7.86
N GLN A 68 -2.55 -51.83 -7.54
CA GLN A 68 -3.40 -51.19 -6.56
C GLN A 68 -4.10 -49.97 -7.16
N LEU A 69 -5.29 -49.65 -6.64
CA LEU A 69 -6.04 -48.44 -6.96
C LEU A 69 -6.35 -47.72 -5.65
N ASP A 70 -5.92 -46.47 -5.53
CA ASP A 70 -6.37 -45.58 -4.48
C ASP A 70 -7.68 -44.88 -4.92
N PRO A 71 -8.82 -45.17 -4.27
CA PRO A 71 -10.11 -44.62 -4.66
C PRO A 71 -10.25 -43.11 -4.35
N GLN A 72 -9.42 -42.53 -3.48
CA GLN A 72 -9.46 -41.10 -3.14
C GLN A 72 -8.70 -40.28 -4.17
N THR A 73 -7.46 -40.68 -4.49
CA THR A 73 -6.64 -39.98 -5.49
C THR A 73 -6.99 -40.39 -6.92
N ARG A 74 -7.76 -41.48 -7.07
CA ARG A 74 -8.09 -42.14 -8.35
C ARG A 74 -6.84 -42.59 -9.10
N GLU A 75 -5.80 -42.98 -8.36
CA GLU A 75 -4.50 -43.35 -8.93
C GLU A 75 -4.28 -44.86 -8.86
N VAL A 76 -4.01 -45.47 -10.01
CA VAL A 76 -3.56 -46.85 -10.14
C VAL A 76 -2.04 -46.87 -10.06
N THR A 77 -1.49 -47.70 -9.20
CA THR A 77 -0.04 -47.88 -9.04
C THR A 77 0.35 -49.35 -9.12
N TRP A 78 1.50 -49.63 -9.74
CA TRP A 78 2.00 -50.98 -9.86
C TRP A 78 3.52 -51.02 -10.04
N ILE A 79 4.16 -52.08 -9.53
CA ILE A 79 5.55 -52.46 -9.85
C ILE A 79 5.49 -53.91 -10.34
N PRO A 80 5.57 -54.17 -11.65
CA PRO A 80 5.44 -55.52 -12.18
C PRO A 80 6.68 -56.36 -11.86
N ALA A 81 6.48 -57.54 -11.29
CA ALA A 81 7.55 -58.46 -10.93
C ALA A 81 8.03 -59.33 -12.11
N GLU A 82 7.20 -59.50 -13.14
CA GLU A 82 7.45 -60.40 -14.26
C GLU A 82 7.01 -59.77 -15.59
N GLY A 83 7.69 -60.13 -16.68
CA GLY A 83 7.34 -59.68 -18.03
C GLY A 83 6.16 -60.45 -18.61
N GLY A 84 5.39 -59.82 -19.51
CA GLY A 84 4.22 -60.41 -20.14
C GLY A 84 3.10 -59.41 -20.41
N ALA A 85 1.96 -59.93 -20.87
CA ALA A 85 0.75 -59.15 -21.10
C ALA A 85 -0.23 -59.35 -19.94
N PHE A 86 -0.63 -58.25 -19.30
CA PHE A 86 -1.49 -58.26 -18.12
C PHE A 86 -2.78 -57.50 -18.41
N SER A 87 -3.91 -58.18 -18.30
CA SER A 87 -5.23 -57.54 -18.50
C SER A 87 -5.64 -56.81 -17.22
N VAL A 88 -6.11 -55.58 -17.36
CA VAL A 88 -6.62 -54.76 -16.26
C VAL A 88 -8.03 -54.30 -16.61
N GLU A 89 -8.93 -54.41 -15.63
CA GLU A 89 -10.30 -53.95 -15.74
C GLU A 89 -10.68 -53.10 -14.52
N ILE A 90 -11.06 -51.84 -14.79
CA ILE A 90 -11.51 -50.88 -13.79
C ILE A 90 -13.00 -50.64 -14.00
N ALA A 91 -13.80 -50.79 -12.93
CA ALA A 91 -15.22 -50.45 -12.92
C ALA A 91 -15.44 -49.11 -12.22
N ALA A 92 -16.26 -48.26 -12.83
CA ALA A 92 -16.80 -47.04 -12.23
C ALA A 92 -18.30 -47.20 -12.02
N GLU A 93 -18.76 -46.98 -10.78
CA GLU A 93 -20.15 -47.18 -10.38
C GLU A 93 -20.69 -45.95 -9.67
N ASN A 94 -21.90 -45.54 -10.03
CA ASN A 94 -22.70 -44.58 -9.29
C ASN A 94 -24.17 -45.06 -9.23
N PRO A 95 -25.09 -44.37 -8.53
CA PRO A 95 -26.49 -44.79 -8.42
C PRO A 95 -27.26 -44.91 -9.75
N PHE A 96 -26.70 -44.40 -10.85
CA PHE A 96 -27.32 -44.36 -12.17
C PHE A 96 -26.72 -45.37 -13.16
N GLY A 97 -25.63 -46.05 -12.81
CA GLY A 97 -25.08 -47.13 -13.61
C GLY A 97 -23.64 -47.52 -13.28
N THR A 98 -23.16 -48.52 -14.01
CA THR A 98 -21.79 -49.03 -13.93
C THR A 98 -21.19 -49.10 -15.33
N VAL A 99 -19.97 -48.61 -15.50
CA VAL A 99 -19.19 -48.78 -16.74
C VAL A 99 -17.82 -49.36 -16.42
N THR A 100 -17.21 -50.04 -17.41
CA THR A 100 -15.90 -50.70 -17.25
C THR A 100 -14.92 -50.22 -18.32
N GLN A 101 -13.71 -49.88 -17.93
CA GLN A 101 -12.57 -49.68 -18.82
C GLN A 101 -11.67 -50.92 -18.78
N ARG A 102 -11.37 -51.47 -19.97
CA ARG A 102 -10.48 -52.63 -20.12
C ARG A 102 -9.27 -52.24 -20.97
N PHE A 103 -8.09 -52.66 -20.53
CA PHE A 103 -6.85 -52.48 -21.27
C PHE A 103 -5.85 -53.58 -20.92
N THR A 104 -4.77 -53.68 -21.69
CA THR A 104 -3.69 -54.64 -21.47
C THR A 104 -2.38 -53.87 -21.31
N ILE A 105 -1.66 -54.16 -20.23
CA ILE A 105 -0.32 -53.62 -19.99
C ILE A 105 0.69 -54.65 -20.51
N GLU A 106 1.53 -54.24 -21.44
CA GLU A 106 2.67 -55.00 -21.94
C GLU A 106 3.92 -54.67 -21.11
N VAL A 107 4.34 -55.62 -20.28
CA VAL A 107 5.53 -55.51 -19.43
C VAL A 107 6.71 -56.16 -20.14
N LEU A 108 7.73 -55.37 -20.48
CA LEU A 108 8.99 -55.90 -21.00
C LEU A 108 9.96 -56.25 -19.86
N PRO A 109 10.72 -57.36 -19.98
CA PRO A 109 11.94 -57.57 -19.20
C PRO A 109 12.92 -56.40 -19.34
N LEU A 110 13.69 -56.10 -18.29
CA LEU A 110 14.63 -54.97 -18.30
C LEU A 110 15.69 -55.07 -19.41
N ASP A 111 16.18 -56.27 -19.70
CA ASP A 111 17.15 -56.54 -20.76
C ASP A 111 16.57 -56.37 -22.17
N ALA A 112 15.25 -56.49 -22.33
CA ALA A 112 14.55 -56.24 -23.58
C ALA A 112 14.10 -54.77 -23.76
N ALA A 113 14.13 -53.98 -22.69
CA ALA A 113 13.78 -52.56 -22.73
C ALA A 113 14.99 -51.72 -23.14
N GLU A 114 14.77 -50.81 -24.10
CA GLU A 114 15.78 -49.88 -24.60
C GLU A 114 15.44 -48.46 -24.16
N ILE A 115 16.46 -47.71 -23.72
CA ILE A 115 16.29 -46.30 -23.33
C ILE A 115 16.00 -45.50 -24.60
N ASP A 116 14.88 -44.79 -24.61
CA ASP A 116 14.51 -43.91 -25.69
C ASP A 116 14.80 -42.46 -25.30
N VAL A 117 15.65 -41.84 -26.11
CA VAL A 117 16.11 -40.47 -25.90
C VAL A 117 14.97 -39.46 -26.03
N ALA A 118 14.03 -39.69 -26.95
CA ALA A 118 12.94 -38.75 -27.24
C ALA A 118 11.80 -38.81 -26.21
N GLN A 119 11.62 -39.94 -25.53
CA GLN A 119 10.66 -40.10 -24.43
C GLN A 119 11.27 -39.76 -23.07
N SER A 120 12.58 -39.87 -22.91
CA SER A 120 13.26 -39.48 -21.67
C SER A 120 13.27 -37.95 -21.50
N SER A 121 13.21 -37.47 -20.26
CA SER A 121 13.17 -36.03 -19.99
C SER A 121 14.19 -35.61 -18.94
N VAL A 122 14.72 -34.40 -19.12
CA VAL A 122 15.55 -33.69 -18.12
C VAL A 122 14.90 -32.36 -17.81
N THR A 123 14.64 -32.09 -16.54
CA THR A 123 13.97 -30.87 -16.08
C THR A 123 14.78 -30.14 -15.02
N PHE A 124 14.57 -28.84 -14.91
CA PHE A 124 15.18 -27.97 -13.90
C PHE A 124 14.08 -27.43 -13.00
N ASP A 125 14.27 -27.49 -11.68
CA ASP A 125 13.38 -26.86 -10.71
C ASP A 125 14.18 -26.17 -9.59
N PRO A 126 14.19 -24.82 -9.55
CA PRO A 126 13.52 -23.89 -10.47
C PRO A 126 14.11 -23.91 -11.89
N SER A 127 13.31 -23.56 -12.90
CA SER A 127 13.73 -23.53 -14.31
C SER A 127 14.58 -22.32 -14.71
N CYS A 128 14.87 -21.44 -13.76
CA CYS A 128 15.69 -20.26 -13.93
C CYS A 128 16.71 -20.19 -12.78
N LEU A 129 17.89 -19.65 -13.08
CA LEU A 129 19.01 -19.64 -12.16
C LEU A 129 19.72 -18.28 -12.20
N VAL A 130 19.85 -17.65 -11.03
CA VAL A 130 20.52 -16.34 -10.90
C VAL A 130 22.02 -16.56 -10.76
N HIS A 131 22.86 -15.81 -11.48
CA HIS A 131 24.32 -15.96 -11.40
C HIS A 131 24.98 -15.24 -10.22
N ASP A 132 24.47 -15.46 -9.02
CA ASP A 132 25.00 -14.88 -7.77
C ASP A 132 26.04 -15.77 -7.06
N GLY A 133 26.43 -16.90 -7.68
CA GLY A 133 27.35 -17.88 -7.10
C GLY A 133 26.74 -18.80 -6.04
N SER A 134 25.46 -18.63 -5.69
CA SER A 134 24.80 -19.34 -4.59
C SER A 134 23.46 -19.97 -4.95
N ALA A 135 22.76 -19.43 -5.96
CA ALA A 135 21.51 -19.97 -6.44
C ALA A 135 21.70 -21.42 -6.91
N THR A 136 20.69 -22.25 -6.67
CA THR A 136 20.72 -23.67 -7.03
C THR A 136 19.45 -24.05 -7.77
N THR A 137 19.56 -25.03 -8.65
CA THR A 137 18.44 -25.72 -9.28
C THR A 137 18.62 -27.23 -9.18
N THR A 138 17.51 -27.94 -9.02
CA THR A 138 17.52 -29.41 -9.05
C THR A 138 17.31 -29.87 -10.49
N VAL A 139 18.30 -30.57 -11.02
CA VAL A 139 18.20 -31.28 -12.30
C VAL A 139 17.58 -32.64 -12.03
N THR A 140 16.45 -32.95 -12.68
CA THR A 140 15.78 -34.26 -12.58
C THR A 140 15.77 -34.96 -13.93
N VAL A 141 16.24 -36.20 -13.97
CA VAL A 141 16.30 -37.07 -15.14
C VAL A 141 15.27 -38.18 -14.97
N ILE A 142 14.44 -38.38 -15.98
CA ILE A 142 13.39 -39.41 -16.00
C ILE A 142 13.58 -40.26 -17.27
N PRO A 143 14.30 -41.40 -17.17
CA PRO A 143 14.52 -42.30 -18.29
C PRO A 143 13.25 -43.07 -18.66
N ARG A 144 12.94 -43.13 -19.96
CA ARG A 144 11.80 -43.88 -20.51
C ARG A 144 12.20 -44.72 -21.72
N ASP A 145 11.43 -45.77 -21.99
CA ASP A 145 11.50 -46.47 -23.27
C ASP A 145 10.65 -45.79 -24.35
N ALA A 146 10.70 -46.29 -25.58
CA ALA A 146 9.97 -45.73 -26.72
C ALA A 146 8.43 -45.81 -26.57
N ARG A 147 7.94 -46.58 -25.59
CA ARG A 147 6.52 -46.73 -25.27
C ARG A 147 6.09 -45.82 -24.10
N GLY A 148 7.02 -45.05 -23.53
CA GLY A 148 6.81 -44.14 -22.41
C GLY A 148 6.91 -44.81 -21.03
N ALA A 149 7.29 -46.09 -20.94
CA ALA A 149 7.42 -46.81 -19.68
C ALA A 149 8.67 -46.34 -18.90
N LEU A 150 8.51 -46.16 -17.59
CA LEU A 150 9.62 -45.82 -16.69
C LEU A 150 10.52 -47.03 -16.45
N PHE A 151 11.82 -46.80 -16.44
CA PHE A 151 12.78 -47.80 -16.01
C PHE A 151 12.75 -48.02 -14.48
N PRO A 152 13.11 -49.22 -14.00
CA PRO A 152 13.32 -49.47 -12.56
C PRO A 152 14.44 -48.58 -11.99
N PRO A 153 14.48 -48.41 -10.65
CA PRO A 153 15.64 -47.82 -9.98
C PRO A 153 16.90 -48.67 -10.20
N GLY A 154 18.06 -48.06 -9.99
CA GLY A 154 19.37 -48.70 -10.12
C GLY A 154 20.03 -48.56 -11.50
N LEU A 155 19.55 -47.65 -12.36
CA LEU A 155 20.32 -47.26 -13.55
C LEU A 155 21.56 -46.47 -13.15
N VAL A 156 22.58 -46.52 -14.01
CA VAL A 156 23.78 -45.69 -13.88
C VAL A 156 23.52 -44.40 -14.64
N VAL A 157 23.40 -43.29 -13.91
CA VAL A 157 23.12 -41.96 -14.48
C VAL A 157 24.30 -41.02 -14.19
N SER A 158 24.83 -40.38 -15.23
CA SER A 158 25.75 -39.26 -15.11
C SER A 158 25.04 -37.95 -15.45
N ILE A 159 25.30 -36.91 -14.67
CA ILE A 159 24.77 -35.56 -14.91
C ILE A 159 25.95 -34.61 -14.74
N GLU A 160 26.54 -34.18 -15.84
CA GLU A 160 27.67 -33.26 -15.87
C GLU A 160 27.28 -31.94 -16.53
N THR A 161 28.04 -30.88 -16.25
CA THR A 161 27.78 -29.52 -16.77
C THR A 161 29.06 -28.86 -17.25
N ASP A 162 28.97 -28.02 -18.27
CA ASP A 162 30.08 -27.19 -18.76
C ASP A 162 30.24 -25.84 -18.02
N ALA A 163 29.19 -25.40 -17.31
CA ALA A 163 29.17 -24.18 -16.50
C ALA A 163 28.37 -24.36 -15.20
N GLY A 164 28.70 -23.55 -14.19
CA GLY A 164 28.21 -23.76 -12.82
C GLY A 164 28.97 -24.88 -12.11
N THR A 165 28.40 -25.42 -11.04
CA THR A 165 29.02 -26.51 -10.26
C THR A 165 27.96 -27.52 -9.86
N MET A 166 28.16 -28.79 -10.20
CA MET A 166 27.31 -29.87 -9.71
C MET A 166 27.66 -30.21 -8.27
N LEU A 167 26.66 -30.18 -7.40
CA LEU A 167 26.78 -30.50 -5.97
C LEU A 167 26.30 -31.92 -5.71
N GLY A 168 27.08 -32.66 -4.89
CA GLY A 168 26.77 -34.03 -4.51
C GLY A 168 26.89 -35.04 -5.65
N GLU A 169 26.46 -36.27 -5.36
CA GLU A 169 26.30 -37.35 -6.34
C GLU A 169 24.87 -37.37 -6.89
N VAL A 170 24.65 -38.11 -7.97
CA VAL A 170 23.28 -38.33 -8.49
C VAL A 170 22.50 -39.19 -7.49
N ALA A 171 21.36 -38.67 -7.03
CA ALA A 171 20.45 -39.39 -6.16
C ALA A 171 19.42 -40.17 -7.00
N ASP A 172 19.30 -41.47 -6.76
CA ASP A 172 18.20 -42.31 -7.23
C ASP A 172 17.07 -42.29 -6.18
N HIS A 173 15.87 -41.85 -6.59
CA HIS A 173 14.72 -41.72 -5.69
C HIS A 173 13.95 -43.03 -5.47
N GLY A 174 14.36 -44.11 -6.13
CA GLY A 174 13.73 -45.42 -6.00
C GLY A 174 12.42 -45.57 -6.80
N ASP A 175 12.01 -44.54 -7.54
CA ASP A 175 10.79 -44.51 -8.33
C ASP A 175 11.03 -44.39 -9.85
N GLY A 176 12.30 -44.52 -10.26
CA GLY A 176 12.73 -44.35 -11.65
C GLY A 176 13.16 -42.93 -12.00
N THR A 177 13.15 -42.00 -11.04
CA THR A 177 13.68 -40.64 -11.20
C THR A 177 15.05 -40.48 -10.54
N TYR A 178 15.89 -39.66 -11.15
CA TYR A 178 17.25 -39.38 -10.69
C TYR A 178 17.45 -37.88 -10.60
N SER A 179 18.15 -37.38 -9.59
CA SER A 179 18.40 -35.94 -9.48
C SER A 179 19.81 -35.57 -9.02
N ARG A 180 20.27 -34.39 -9.42
CA ARG A 180 21.49 -33.76 -8.92
C ARG A 180 21.29 -32.24 -8.84
N VAL A 181 21.98 -31.59 -7.93
CA VAL A 181 21.86 -30.14 -7.74
C VAL A 181 22.92 -29.42 -8.56
N LEU A 182 22.51 -28.43 -9.36
CA LEU A 182 23.38 -27.50 -10.06
C LEU A 182 23.41 -26.17 -9.32
N GLN A 183 24.60 -25.73 -8.91
CA GLN A 183 24.86 -24.40 -8.36
C GLN A 183 25.31 -23.44 -9.46
N ALA A 184 24.79 -22.21 -9.41
CA ALA A 184 25.14 -21.14 -10.30
C ALA A 184 26.61 -20.72 -10.17
N ALA A 185 27.23 -20.34 -11.29
CA ALA A 185 28.50 -19.62 -11.27
C ALA A 185 28.30 -18.14 -10.88
N GLU A 186 29.39 -17.47 -10.51
CA GLU A 186 29.43 -16.00 -10.44
C GLU A 186 29.54 -15.42 -11.86
N GLY A 187 28.57 -14.60 -12.26
CA GLY A 187 28.52 -13.94 -13.57
C GLY A 187 27.80 -14.73 -14.68
N PRO A 188 27.50 -14.09 -15.82
CA PRO A 188 26.63 -14.68 -16.86
C PRO A 188 27.15 -16.01 -17.42
N PHE A 189 26.27 -17.00 -17.54
CA PHE A 189 26.59 -18.31 -18.13
C PHE A 189 25.38 -18.95 -18.83
N THR A 190 25.65 -19.97 -19.64
CA THR A 190 24.64 -20.93 -20.10
C THR A 190 25.24 -22.30 -19.86
N ALA A 191 24.63 -23.06 -18.96
CA ALA A 191 25.07 -24.41 -18.60
C ALA A 191 24.40 -25.41 -19.54
N ARG A 192 25.20 -26.15 -20.31
CA ARG A 192 24.76 -27.30 -21.10
C ARG A 192 25.06 -28.56 -20.32
N LEU A 193 24.05 -29.40 -20.16
CA LEU A 193 24.18 -30.66 -19.44
C LEU A 193 24.58 -31.80 -20.38
N ASP A 194 25.57 -32.58 -19.96
CA ASP A 194 25.85 -33.90 -20.54
C ASP A 194 25.21 -34.94 -19.63
N VAL A 195 24.08 -35.51 -20.07
CA VAL A 195 23.32 -36.51 -19.32
C VAL A 195 23.42 -37.84 -20.04
N GLU A 196 23.99 -38.83 -19.36
CA GLU A 196 24.07 -40.19 -19.86
C GLU A 196 23.39 -41.16 -18.91
N VAL A 197 22.65 -42.11 -19.49
CA VAL A 197 21.88 -43.12 -18.75
C VAL A 197 22.26 -44.50 -19.28
N ALA A 198 22.58 -45.43 -18.40
CA ALA A 198 22.93 -46.80 -18.75
C ALA A 198 22.24 -47.81 -17.83
N LYS A 199 21.85 -48.95 -18.41
CA LYS A 199 21.60 -50.16 -17.62
C LYS A 199 22.92 -50.66 -17.00
N PRO A 200 22.93 -51.23 -15.78
CA PRO A 200 24.15 -51.73 -15.17
C PRO A 200 24.91 -52.72 -16.07
N GLY A 201 26.16 -52.39 -16.40
CA GLY A 201 27.02 -53.22 -17.26
C GLY A 201 26.84 -53.02 -18.77
N GLU A 202 25.95 -52.12 -19.19
CA GLU A 202 25.76 -51.75 -20.60
C GLU A 202 26.41 -50.40 -20.94
N ALA A 203 26.49 -50.09 -22.24
CA ALA A 203 27.01 -48.80 -22.70
C ALA A 203 26.00 -47.67 -22.40
N PRO A 204 26.47 -46.47 -22.02
CA PRO A 204 25.59 -45.34 -21.77
C PRO A 204 24.93 -44.81 -23.05
N VAL A 205 23.68 -44.37 -22.89
CA VAL A 205 22.91 -43.62 -23.89
C VAL A 205 22.88 -42.16 -23.45
N ARG A 206 23.30 -41.27 -24.35
CA ARG A 206 23.25 -39.81 -24.13
C ARG A 206 21.86 -39.26 -24.42
N ILE A 207 21.33 -38.44 -23.51
CA ILE A 207 20.05 -37.77 -23.69
C ILE A 207 20.27 -36.48 -24.49
N GLU A 208 19.68 -36.42 -25.69
CA GLU A 208 19.83 -35.32 -26.65
C GLU A 208 18.45 -34.76 -27.07
N PRO A 209 18.34 -33.46 -27.39
CA PRO A 209 19.41 -32.46 -27.34
C PRO A 209 19.85 -32.18 -25.90
N ALA A 210 21.14 -31.86 -25.73
CA ALA A 210 21.70 -31.44 -24.45
C ALA A 210 20.80 -30.40 -23.75
N PRO A 211 20.30 -30.67 -22.54
CA PRO A 211 19.49 -29.71 -21.78
C PRO A 211 20.32 -28.49 -21.41
N GLU A 212 19.74 -27.30 -21.50
CA GLU A 212 20.45 -26.05 -21.19
C GLU A 212 19.66 -25.16 -20.23
N ILE A 213 20.39 -24.47 -19.34
CA ILE A 213 19.84 -23.40 -18.51
C ILE A 213 20.71 -22.16 -18.64
N THR A 214 20.09 -21.04 -19.02
CA THR A 214 20.74 -19.74 -19.13
C THR A 214 20.49 -18.94 -17.86
N SER A 215 21.55 -18.34 -17.29
CA SER A 215 21.42 -17.59 -16.07
C SER A 215 20.84 -16.19 -16.27
N THR A 216 20.21 -15.65 -15.22
CA THR A 216 19.75 -14.26 -15.15
C THR A 216 20.60 -13.45 -14.18
N ALA A 217 20.63 -12.13 -14.39
CA ALA A 217 21.37 -11.22 -13.52
C ALA A 217 20.64 -11.00 -12.20
N PRO A 218 21.33 -10.96 -11.04
CA PRO A 218 20.72 -10.54 -9.79
C PRO A 218 20.30 -9.06 -9.86
N ALA A 219 19.40 -8.65 -8.96
CA ALA A 219 19.07 -7.24 -8.84
C ALA A 219 20.29 -6.44 -8.36
N ASP A 220 20.51 -5.26 -8.95
CA ASP A 220 21.58 -4.35 -8.52
C ASP A 220 21.31 -3.90 -7.07
N PRO A 221 22.28 -4.05 -6.15
CA PRO A 221 22.09 -3.69 -4.74
C PRO A 221 21.84 -2.20 -4.52
N THR A 222 22.12 -1.35 -5.50
CA THR A 222 21.87 0.10 -5.45
C THR A 222 20.51 0.50 -6.01
N GLY A 223 19.79 -0.44 -6.64
CA GLY A 223 18.44 -0.23 -7.16
C GLY A 223 18.22 -0.80 -8.55
N GLY A 224 17.02 -1.31 -8.78
CA GLY A 224 16.61 -1.90 -10.05
C GLY A 224 15.82 -3.19 -9.86
N MET A 225 15.83 -4.03 -10.88
CA MET A 225 15.22 -5.35 -10.84
C MET A 225 16.20 -6.38 -11.41
N GLY A 226 16.08 -7.61 -10.95
CA GLY A 226 16.84 -8.75 -11.43
C GLY A 226 16.27 -10.04 -10.85
N GLY A 227 16.97 -11.13 -11.06
CA GLY A 227 16.49 -12.47 -10.73
C GLY A 227 15.74 -13.12 -11.88
N CYS A 228 14.85 -14.03 -11.53
CA CYS A 228 14.09 -14.83 -12.48
C CYS A 228 12.81 -14.12 -12.93
N PRO A 229 12.20 -14.52 -14.07
CA PRO A 229 10.89 -14.01 -14.44
C PRO A 229 9.87 -14.21 -13.32
N LEU A 230 8.91 -13.29 -13.21
CA LEU A 230 7.81 -13.42 -12.24
C LEU A 230 7.02 -14.71 -12.48
N ASP A 231 7.04 -15.59 -11.48
CA ASP A 231 6.29 -16.85 -11.47
C ASP A 231 5.72 -17.09 -10.06
N GLY A 232 4.66 -16.34 -9.73
CA GLY A 232 3.94 -16.50 -8.48
C GLY A 232 4.61 -15.88 -7.25
N ARG A 233 5.82 -15.31 -7.39
CA ARG A 233 6.63 -14.77 -6.29
C ARG A 233 7.36 -13.49 -6.68
N ILE A 234 7.45 -12.54 -5.75
CA ILE A 234 8.34 -11.37 -5.87
C ILE A 234 8.89 -10.96 -4.50
N SER A 235 10.20 -10.72 -4.44
CA SER A 235 10.92 -10.15 -3.30
C SER A 235 11.22 -8.68 -3.59
N VAL A 236 10.92 -7.81 -2.63
CA VAL A 236 11.20 -6.37 -2.73
C VAL A 236 12.10 -5.97 -1.57
N THR A 237 13.18 -5.26 -1.87
CA THR A 237 14.07 -4.63 -0.88
C THR A 237 13.95 -3.12 -1.01
N VAL A 238 13.58 -2.42 0.07
CA VAL A 238 13.46 -0.96 0.13
C VAL A 238 14.65 -0.39 0.90
N LEU A 239 15.38 0.53 0.28
CA LEU A 239 16.64 1.07 0.82
C LEU A 239 16.60 2.59 0.98
N ASP A 240 17.32 3.12 1.96
CA ASP A 240 17.66 4.54 2.01
C ASP A 240 18.79 4.83 1.01
N ARG A 241 18.50 5.63 -0.01
CA ARG A 241 19.44 5.98 -1.09
C ARG A 241 20.75 6.61 -0.58
N ARG A 242 20.77 7.22 0.61
CA ARG A 242 21.97 7.89 1.15
C ARG A 242 23.04 6.91 1.61
N ASN A 243 22.65 5.78 2.17
CA ASN A 243 23.54 4.89 2.91
C ASN A 243 23.42 3.42 2.49
N GLY A 244 22.39 3.06 1.72
CA GLY A 244 22.15 1.70 1.25
C GLY A 244 21.59 0.75 2.32
N PHE A 245 21.20 1.25 3.49
CA PHE A 245 20.55 0.43 4.52
C PHE A 245 19.08 0.19 4.21
N GLY A 246 18.58 -0.97 4.63
CA GLY A 246 17.16 -1.30 4.60
C GLY A 246 16.33 -0.31 5.40
N ILE A 247 15.14 0.00 4.89
CA ILE A 247 14.15 0.80 5.64
C ILE A 247 13.14 -0.17 6.23
N GLU A 248 13.17 -0.33 7.55
CA GLU A 248 12.17 -1.10 8.32
C GLU A 248 10.79 -0.44 8.25
N GLU A 249 9.72 -1.25 8.24
CA GLU A 249 8.33 -0.79 8.20
C GLU A 249 8.02 0.15 7.01
N ALA A 250 8.77 0.05 5.91
CA ALA A 250 8.42 0.72 4.67
C ALA A 250 7.21 0.02 4.04
N PHE A 251 6.19 0.81 3.72
CA PHE A 251 5.03 0.34 2.98
C PHE A 251 5.46 -0.06 1.56
N VAL A 252 5.00 -1.22 1.10
CA VAL A 252 5.19 -1.73 -0.27
C VAL A 252 3.85 -2.17 -0.84
N MET A 253 3.60 -1.83 -2.10
CA MET A 253 2.44 -2.25 -2.87
C MET A 253 2.85 -2.82 -4.23
N ILE A 254 2.23 -3.93 -4.62
CA ILE A 254 2.37 -4.55 -5.94
C ILE A 254 1.12 -4.28 -6.78
N GLY A 255 1.29 -3.73 -7.97
CA GLY A 255 0.21 -3.33 -8.85
C GLY A 255 -0.24 -1.88 -8.66
N ASP A 256 -1.40 -1.55 -9.22
CA ASP A 256 -1.86 -0.15 -9.33
C ASP A 256 -2.83 0.28 -8.22
N ALA A 257 -3.36 -0.67 -7.44
CA ALA A 257 -4.30 -0.39 -6.36
C ALA A 257 -4.29 -1.47 -5.27
N PRO A 258 -4.62 -1.16 -4.01
CA PRO A 258 -4.80 -2.16 -2.97
C PRO A 258 -5.82 -3.25 -3.37
N GLY A 259 -5.47 -4.51 -3.16
CA GLY A 259 -6.25 -5.69 -3.55
C GLY A 259 -6.14 -6.07 -5.03
N SER A 260 -5.37 -5.35 -5.85
CA SER A 260 -5.21 -5.60 -7.29
C SER A 260 -3.73 -5.54 -7.71
N PRO A 261 -3.16 -6.60 -8.30
CA PRO A 261 -3.85 -7.69 -9.00
C PRO A 261 -4.30 -8.87 -8.11
N PHE A 262 -4.00 -8.86 -6.81
CA PHE A 262 -4.40 -9.90 -5.88
C PHE A 262 -4.66 -9.34 -4.48
N SER A 263 -5.43 -10.07 -3.68
CA SER A 263 -5.64 -9.75 -2.26
C SER A 263 -4.33 -9.88 -1.48
N GLY A 264 -3.98 -8.88 -0.66
CA GLY A 264 -2.73 -8.90 0.11
C GLY A 264 -1.50 -8.44 -0.70
N ASN A 265 -1.71 -7.70 -1.78
CA ASN A 265 -0.65 -7.04 -2.55
C ASN A 265 -0.01 -5.83 -1.86
N ILE A 266 -0.27 -5.63 -0.58
CA ILE A 266 0.35 -4.59 0.25
C ILE A 266 0.98 -5.23 1.48
N GLY A 267 2.07 -4.63 1.97
CA GLY A 267 2.70 -5.05 3.21
C GLY A 267 3.81 -4.09 3.63
N PHE A 268 4.51 -4.45 4.69
CA PHE A 268 5.58 -3.66 5.30
C PHE A 268 6.87 -4.48 5.37
N THR A 269 8.00 -3.81 5.19
CA THR A 269 9.32 -4.44 5.21
C THR A 269 9.81 -4.79 6.62
N ASP A 270 10.66 -5.82 6.70
CA ASP A 270 11.38 -6.21 7.91
C ASP A 270 12.56 -5.26 8.25
N GLU A 271 13.33 -5.57 9.31
CA GLU A 271 14.49 -4.79 9.78
C GLU A 271 15.58 -4.62 8.69
N GLU A 272 15.68 -5.55 7.74
CA GLU A 272 16.59 -5.47 6.60
C GLU A 272 15.98 -4.74 5.39
N GLY A 273 14.78 -4.19 5.52
CA GLY A 273 14.05 -3.50 4.46
C GLY A 273 13.47 -4.44 3.41
N ARG A 274 13.23 -5.71 3.73
CA ARG A 274 12.77 -6.73 2.77
C ARG A 274 11.33 -7.13 3.01
N ILE A 275 10.65 -7.49 1.93
CA ILE A 275 9.31 -8.09 1.95
C ILE A 275 9.17 -9.09 0.81
N LEU A 276 8.40 -10.16 1.06
CA LEU A 276 8.07 -11.16 0.06
C LEU A 276 6.56 -11.21 -0.19
N PHE A 277 6.18 -11.22 -1.47
CA PHE A 277 4.82 -11.49 -1.91
C PHE A 277 4.76 -12.79 -2.70
N THR A 278 3.68 -13.54 -2.48
CA THR A 278 3.37 -14.78 -3.22
C THR A 278 1.92 -14.77 -3.66
N ALA A 279 1.66 -14.88 -4.96
CA ALA A 279 0.34 -14.96 -5.56
C ALA A 279 0.43 -15.40 -7.03
N ASP A 280 -0.44 -16.29 -7.48
CA ASP A 280 -0.50 -16.76 -8.88
C ASP A 280 -0.67 -15.62 -9.90
N ALA A 281 -1.24 -14.49 -9.47
CA ALA A 281 -1.40 -13.28 -10.29
C ALA A 281 -0.07 -12.57 -10.60
N LEU A 282 1.04 -12.93 -9.92
CA LEU A 282 2.39 -12.42 -10.19
C LEU A 282 2.98 -13.12 -11.42
N SER A 283 2.51 -12.72 -12.60
CA SER A 283 3.04 -13.16 -13.88
C SER A 283 3.20 -11.98 -14.83
N GLY A 284 4.13 -12.08 -15.78
CA GLY A 284 4.35 -11.04 -16.78
C GLY A 284 5.01 -9.78 -16.20
N LYS A 285 4.31 -8.64 -16.23
CA LYS A 285 4.82 -7.34 -15.76
C LYS A 285 3.88 -6.71 -14.75
N THR A 286 4.44 -6.10 -13.70
CA THR A 286 3.70 -5.38 -12.67
C THR A 286 4.34 -4.03 -12.32
N THR A 287 3.72 -3.30 -11.42
CA THR A 287 4.24 -2.08 -10.79
C THR A 287 4.63 -2.40 -9.35
N VAL A 288 5.70 -1.80 -8.85
CA VAL A 288 6.09 -1.88 -7.43
C VAL A 288 6.23 -0.47 -6.89
N THR A 289 5.46 -0.14 -5.86
CA THR A 289 5.51 1.16 -5.18
C THR A 289 5.95 0.95 -3.74
N ALA A 290 6.83 1.82 -3.24
CA ALA A 290 7.20 1.83 -1.82
C ALA A 290 7.23 3.25 -1.25
N TRP A 291 6.95 3.35 0.05
CA TRP A 291 6.95 4.60 0.81
C TRP A 291 7.37 4.37 2.26
N ALA A 292 8.02 5.37 2.85
CA ALA A 292 8.33 5.41 4.27
C ALA A 292 8.27 6.86 4.79
N PRO A 293 7.98 7.08 6.08
CA PRO A 293 7.98 8.41 6.69
C PRO A 293 9.32 9.14 6.49
N GLY A 294 9.27 10.40 6.05
CA GLY A 294 10.46 11.21 5.78
C GLY A 294 11.19 10.87 4.47
N PHE A 295 10.58 10.06 3.61
CA PHE A 295 11.07 9.72 2.28
C PHE A 295 10.03 10.05 1.19
N GLN A 296 10.52 10.37 -0.01
CA GLN A 296 9.72 10.45 -1.22
C GLN A 296 9.22 9.06 -1.62
N ILE A 297 7.99 8.97 -2.13
CA ILE A 297 7.44 7.73 -2.70
C ILE A 297 8.31 7.30 -3.89
N GLY A 298 8.68 6.02 -3.93
CA GLY A 298 9.37 5.41 -5.06
C GLY A 298 8.44 4.46 -5.80
N THR A 299 8.51 4.44 -7.14
CA THR A 299 7.74 3.49 -7.96
C THR A 299 8.59 3.00 -9.12
N LEU A 300 8.59 1.68 -9.30
CA LEU A 300 9.20 0.99 -10.44
C LEU A 300 8.09 0.40 -11.30
N PHE A 301 8.08 0.78 -12.58
CA PHE A 301 7.10 0.32 -13.55
C PHE A 301 7.65 -0.84 -14.37
N SER A 302 6.75 -1.66 -14.92
CA SER A 302 7.12 -2.76 -15.83
C SER A 302 8.10 -3.77 -15.22
N VAL A 303 7.96 -4.05 -13.93
CA VAL A 303 8.73 -5.05 -13.21
C VAL A 303 8.36 -6.43 -13.72
N GLY A 304 9.33 -7.11 -14.32
CA GLY A 304 9.15 -8.47 -14.87
C GLY A 304 10.11 -9.50 -14.26
N ALA A 305 10.77 -9.15 -13.16
CA ALA A 305 11.70 -10.02 -12.44
C ALA A 305 11.27 -10.17 -10.97
N ASP A 306 11.61 -11.31 -10.37
CA ASP A 306 11.20 -11.74 -9.04
C ASP A 306 11.98 -11.08 -7.89
N HIS A 307 13.00 -10.27 -8.19
CA HIS A 307 13.69 -9.47 -7.19
C HIS A 307 13.78 -8.00 -7.60
N VAL A 308 13.30 -7.13 -6.73
CA VAL A 308 13.34 -5.67 -6.88
C VAL A 308 14.11 -5.04 -5.73
N VAL A 309 14.98 -4.09 -6.05
CA VAL A 309 15.61 -3.19 -5.09
C VAL A 309 15.14 -1.77 -5.38
N LEU A 310 14.43 -1.15 -4.44
CA LEU A 310 13.78 0.14 -4.60
C LEU A 310 14.36 1.18 -3.61
N PRO A 311 15.34 1.98 -4.03
CA PRO A 311 15.92 3.02 -3.19
C PRO A 311 15.01 4.26 -3.08
N LEU A 312 14.69 4.67 -1.86
CA LEU A 312 13.93 5.88 -1.53
C LEU A 312 14.86 7.06 -1.23
N SER A 313 14.47 8.25 -1.70
CA SER A 313 15.17 9.50 -1.38
C SER A 313 14.52 10.14 -0.15
N PRO A 314 15.28 10.70 0.79
CA PRO A 314 14.71 11.49 1.87
C PRO A 314 13.89 12.65 1.29
N GLU A 315 12.80 12.98 1.96
CA GLU A 315 12.05 14.18 1.68
C GLU A 315 12.92 15.41 2.03
N ALA A 316 13.03 16.35 1.10
CA ALA A 316 13.79 17.57 1.35
C ALA A 316 13.02 18.44 2.33
N VAL A 317 13.54 18.59 3.56
CA VAL A 317 13.03 19.61 4.48
C VAL A 317 13.45 20.97 3.93
N PRO A 318 12.53 21.84 3.49
CA PRO A 318 12.92 23.15 2.96
C PRO A 318 13.66 23.94 4.05
N GLU A 319 14.78 24.56 3.69
CA GLU A 319 15.47 25.50 4.57
C GLU A 319 14.52 26.62 4.97
N ARG A 320 14.52 26.97 6.27
CA ARG A 320 13.65 28.00 6.85
C ARG A 320 14.48 29.09 7.53
N PHE A 321 14.09 30.33 7.28
CA PHE A 321 14.74 31.55 7.76
C PHE A 321 13.82 32.35 8.68
N ASP A 322 14.42 33.11 9.61
CA ASP A 322 13.69 34.00 10.51
C ASP A 322 13.28 35.28 9.77
N VAL A 323 11.99 35.63 9.83
CA VAL A 323 11.45 36.85 9.24
C VAL A 323 10.77 37.67 10.32
N ALA A 324 11.34 38.83 10.62
CA ALA A 324 10.89 39.70 11.70
C ALA A 324 10.53 41.12 11.24
N GLY A 325 9.53 41.71 11.90
CA GLY A 325 9.03 43.05 11.57
C GLY A 325 8.09 43.62 12.63
N SER A 326 7.66 44.86 12.41
CA SER A 326 6.70 45.57 13.26
C SER A 326 5.51 46.09 12.45
N LEU A 327 4.57 46.78 13.11
CA LEU A 327 3.43 47.42 12.46
C LEU A 327 3.71 48.88 12.12
N SER A 328 3.16 49.35 11.01
CA SER A 328 3.15 50.75 10.60
C SER A 328 1.72 51.17 10.21
N GLY A 329 1.44 52.47 10.13
CA GLY A 329 0.11 52.98 9.76
C GLY A 329 -0.96 52.86 10.86
N TYR A 330 -0.64 52.22 12.00
CA TYR A 330 -1.49 52.26 13.20
C TYR A 330 -1.43 53.64 13.87
N ARG A 331 -2.48 54.00 14.61
CA ARG A 331 -2.51 55.20 15.45
C ARG A 331 -2.57 54.78 16.91
N ASP A 332 -1.56 55.16 17.68
CA ASP A 332 -1.57 55.03 19.14
C ASP A 332 -2.62 55.99 19.72
N PRO A 333 -3.60 55.53 20.52
CA PRO A 333 -4.46 56.42 21.27
C PRO A 333 -3.63 57.15 22.34
N ASP A 334 -3.81 58.46 22.52
CA ASP A 334 -3.07 59.24 23.55
C ASP A 334 -3.23 58.67 24.98
N THR A 335 -4.31 57.93 25.23
CA THR A 335 -4.54 57.09 26.42
C THR A 335 -5.26 55.80 26.00
N PRO A 336 -4.54 54.70 25.72
CA PRO A 336 -5.17 53.48 25.27
C PRO A 336 -5.92 52.79 26.42
N ALA A 337 -7.18 52.42 26.17
CA ALA A 337 -7.96 51.59 27.09
C ALA A 337 -7.54 50.11 27.04
N ASP A 338 -6.96 49.69 25.91
CA ASP A 338 -6.51 48.33 25.60
C ASP A 338 -5.17 48.37 24.85
N LEU A 339 -4.41 47.28 24.90
CA LEU A 339 -3.15 47.16 24.15
C LEU A 339 -3.46 46.95 22.67
N TYR A 340 -2.82 47.68 21.77
CA TYR A 340 -2.95 47.42 20.34
C TYR A 340 -2.03 46.27 19.93
N VAL A 341 -2.55 45.22 19.32
CA VAL A 341 -1.80 44.01 18.94
C VAL A 341 -2.07 43.67 17.47
N GLY A 342 -1.11 43.03 16.81
CA GLY A 342 -1.30 42.38 15.52
C GLY A 342 -1.06 40.88 15.60
N LEU A 343 -1.87 40.13 14.86
CA LEU A 343 -1.66 38.72 14.56
C LEU A 343 -1.16 38.61 13.12
N VAL A 344 0.01 38.00 12.97
CA VAL A 344 0.77 37.95 11.71
C VAL A 344 0.67 36.55 11.11
N THR A 345 0.45 36.45 9.80
CA THR A 345 0.50 35.17 9.09
C THR A 345 1.26 35.33 7.78
N GLN A 346 1.87 34.26 7.31
CA GLN A 346 2.23 34.17 5.90
C GLN A 346 0.98 33.99 5.04
N ARG A 347 1.07 34.26 3.73
CA ARG A 347 0.05 33.80 2.78
C ARG A 347 -0.17 32.30 2.96
N LEU A 348 -1.43 31.87 3.04
CA LEU A 348 -1.78 30.46 3.20
C LEU A 348 -2.04 29.83 1.82
N SER A 349 -1.58 28.59 1.63
CA SER A 349 -1.99 27.75 0.51
C SER A 349 -3.36 27.13 0.77
N ILE A 350 -3.95 26.47 -0.23
CA ILE A 350 -5.20 25.72 -0.02
C ILE A 350 -5.01 24.57 0.99
N ASP A 351 -3.85 23.92 0.97
CA ASP A 351 -3.55 22.82 1.91
C ASP A 351 -3.43 23.34 3.35
N ASP A 352 -2.83 24.52 3.54
CA ASP A 352 -2.77 25.19 4.85
C ASP A 352 -4.17 25.55 5.38
N VAL A 353 -5.07 26.03 4.51
CA VAL A 353 -6.45 26.37 4.87
C VAL A 353 -7.25 25.11 5.21
N MET A 354 -7.12 24.06 4.40
CA MET A 354 -7.87 22.82 4.60
C MET A 354 -7.36 22.02 5.80
N GLY A 355 -6.05 22.07 6.05
CA GLY A 355 -5.36 21.43 7.18
C GLY A 355 -5.15 22.32 8.41
N PHE A 356 -5.86 23.44 8.50
CA PHE A 356 -5.68 24.44 9.56
C PHE A 356 -5.73 23.82 10.98
N SER A 357 -4.72 24.14 11.78
CA SER A 357 -4.63 23.80 13.20
C SER A 357 -4.46 25.09 14.00
N SER A 358 -5.42 25.37 14.90
CA SER A 358 -5.34 26.52 15.81
C SER A 358 -4.10 26.46 16.71
N PHE A 359 -3.68 25.26 17.10
CA PHE A 359 -2.44 25.08 17.86
C PHE A 359 -1.22 25.52 17.07
N THR A 360 -1.04 25.04 15.83
CA THR A 360 0.10 25.44 14.98
C THR A 360 0.02 26.92 14.59
N PHE A 361 -1.18 27.46 14.38
CA PHE A 361 -1.40 28.86 14.03
C PHE A 361 -1.06 29.82 15.17
N PHE A 362 -1.40 29.48 16.42
CA PHE A 362 -1.11 30.30 17.60
C PHE A 362 0.14 29.88 18.37
N ALA A 363 0.88 28.87 17.91
CA ALA A 363 2.18 28.49 18.46
C ALA A 363 3.27 28.25 17.38
N PRO A 364 3.36 29.06 16.30
CA PRO A 364 4.22 28.73 15.16
C PRO A 364 5.72 28.78 15.49
N ASN A 365 6.10 29.46 16.59
CA ASN A 365 7.43 29.50 17.21
C ASN A 365 7.29 30.09 18.63
N GLN A 366 7.15 29.29 19.69
CA GLN A 366 6.92 29.77 21.07
C GLN A 366 8.17 30.39 21.76
N ASP A 367 9.21 30.74 21.01
CA ASP A 367 10.51 31.13 21.59
C ASP A 367 10.70 32.65 21.74
N VAL A 368 9.68 33.48 21.44
CA VAL A 368 9.79 34.94 21.63
C VAL A 368 9.56 35.30 23.09
N VAL A 369 10.64 35.35 23.85
CA VAL A 369 10.63 35.81 25.25
C VAL A 369 10.51 37.32 25.29
N VAL A 370 9.38 37.81 25.83
CA VAL A 370 9.13 39.23 26.05
C VAL A 370 9.47 39.57 27.50
N PRO A 371 10.49 40.42 27.75
CA PRO A 371 10.71 40.95 29.08
C PRO A 371 9.55 41.87 29.44
N PHE A 372 8.80 41.52 30.49
CA PHE A 372 7.59 42.25 30.85
C PHE A 372 7.96 43.68 31.28
N PRO A 373 7.56 44.73 30.53
CA PRO A 373 8.08 46.08 30.72
C PRO A 373 7.48 46.80 31.94
N CYS A 374 6.81 46.07 32.84
CA CYS A 374 6.20 46.57 34.07
C CYS A 374 7.01 46.13 35.30
N PRO A 375 7.26 47.01 36.29
CA PRO A 375 7.98 46.64 37.50
C PRO A 375 7.32 45.49 38.27
N GLY A 376 8.04 44.39 38.53
CA GLY A 376 7.60 43.30 39.41
C GLY A 376 6.94 42.09 38.73
N ARG A 377 6.99 41.98 37.40
CA ARG A 377 6.50 40.82 36.64
C ARG A 377 7.68 40.06 36.01
N THR A 378 7.54 38.75 35.80
CA THR A 378 8.53 37.88 35.14
C THR A 378 8.40 37.93 33.62
N GLU A 379 9.44 37.48 32.90
CA GLU A 379 9.39 37.33 31.44
C GLU A 379 8.31 36.31 31.02
N THR A 380 7.71 36.52 29.86
CA THR A 380 6.68 35.63 29.31
C THR A 380 7.00 35.32 27.85
N ALA A 381 6.82 34.06 27.46
CA ALA A 381 6.94 33.64 26.07
C ALA A 381 5.64 33.98 25.32
N LEU A 382 5.76 34.67 24.19
CA LEU A 382 4.66 34.86 23.25
C LEU A 382 4.92 34.06 21.98
N PRO A 383 3.85 33.60 21.30
CA PRO A 383 3.95 33.10 19.94
C PRO A 383 4.62 34.11 19.02
N GLY A 384 5.56 33.65 18.19
CA GLY A 384 6.30 34.53 17.27
C GLY A 384 5.43 35.26 16.25
N ASN A 385 4.18 34.85 16.04
CA ASN A 385 3.24 35.57 15.17
C ASN A 385 2.46 36.71 15.85
N ILE A 386 2.76 37.03 17.11
CA ILE A 386 2.21 38.20 17.79
C ILE A 386 3.16 39.39 17.62
N VAL A 387 2.63 40.54 17.25
CA VAL A 387 3.36 41.82 17.20
C VAL A 387 2.65 42.87 18.06
N ILE A 388 3.43 43.56 18.88
CA ILE A 388 2.96 44.66 19.72
C ILE A 388 3.75 45.90 19.30
N PRO A 389 3.16 46.84 18.55
CA PRO A 389 3.88 48.03 18.12
C PRO A 389 4.23 48.94 19.30
N PRO A 390 5.17 49.90 19.12
CA PRO A 390 5.55 50.88 20.13
C PRO A 390 4.36 51.61 20.77
N GLN A 391 4.07 51.38 22.04
CA GLN A 391 2.97 52.06 22.74
C GLN A 391 3.17 52.04 24.26
N SER A 392 2.47 52.93 24.96
CA SER A 392 2.46 52.97 26.43
C SER A 392 1.13 52.48 27.00
N TYR A 393 1.15 51.39 27.76
CA TYR A 393 -0.06 50.80 28.35
C TYR A 393 0.23 50.27 29.76
N LEU A 394 -0.66 50.58 30.72
CA LEU A 394 -0.49 50.28 32.16
C LEU A 394 0.84 50.77 32.79
N GLY A 395 1.39 51.86 32.26
CA GLY A 395 2.69 52.41 32.71
C GLY A 395 3.92 51.68 32.16
N CYS A 396 3.71 50.79 31.18
CA CYS A 396 4.75 49.97 30.58
C CYS A 396 4.93 50.33 29.10
N SER A 397 6.19 50.33 28.64
CA SER A 397 6.55 50.62 27.25
C SER A 397 6.63 49.30 26.46
N TRP A 398 5.70 49.08 25.55
CA TRP A 398 5.62 47.87 24.74
C TRP A 398 6.24 48.09 23.36
N ASN A 399 7.03 47.13 22.89
CA ASN A 399 7.59 47.10 21.53
C ASN A 399 8.10 45.68 21.24
N VAL A 400 7.24 44.83 20.68
CA VAL A 400 7.51 43.42 20.40
C VAL A 400 7.34 43.19 18.90
N PRO A 401 8.43 42.97 18.13
CA PRO A 401 8.32 42.58 16.73
C PRO A 401 7.80 41.15 16.62
N TYR A 402 7.08 40.85 15.53
CA TYR A 402 6.83 39.44 15.19
C TYR A 402 8.12 38.78 14.69
N ARG A 403 8.15 37.44 14.75
CA ARG A 403 9.18 36.56 14.22
C ARG A 403 8.55 35.27 13.69
N LEU A 404 8.50 35.14 12.36
CA LEU A 404 8.03 33.92 11.67
C LEU A 404 9.21 33.12 11.13
N ARG A 405 9.05 31.79 11.01
CA ARG A 405 10.07 30.92 10.42
C ARG A 405 9.60 30.32 9.11
N LEU A 406 10.01 30.95 8.01
CA LEU A 406 9.43 30.77 6.68
C LEU A 406 10.39 30.04 5.73
N PRO A 407 9.89 29.20 4.80
CA PRO A 407 10.74 28.58 3.79
C PRO A 407 11.33 29.61 2.82
N ALA A 408 12.44 29.26 2.16
CA ALA A 408 13.01 30.07 1.09
C ALA A 408 12.00 30.32 -0.05
N GLY A 409 11.96 31.54 -0.59
CA GLY A 409 11.14 31.90 -1.74
C GLY A 409 10.35 33.20 -1.59
N GLU A 410 9.50 33.48 -2.58
CA GLU A 410 8.60 34.64 -2.57
C GLU A 410 7.34 34.36 -1.76
N THR A 411 7.05 35.26 -0.82
CA THR A 411 5.89 35.18 0.04
C THR A 411 5.28 36.56 0.32
N GLU A 412 4.17 36.55 1.04
CA GLU A 412 3.49 37.74 1.52
C GLU A 412 3.15 37.57 3.00
N ILE A 413 3.15 38.66 3.74
CA ILE A 413 2.86 38.67 5.17
C ILE A 413 1.59 39.47 5.38
N ALA A 414 0.55 38.81 5.88
CA ALA A 414 -0.71 39.42 6.26
C ALA A 414 -0.74 39.68 7.76
N VAL A 415 -1.42 40.76 8.13
CA VAL A 415 -1.66 41.13 9.53
C VAL A 415 -3.11 41.51 9.69
N MET A 416 -3.74 41.01 10.74
CA MET A 416 -4.93 41.62 11.35
C MET A 416 -4.54 42.22 12.70
N SER A 417 -5.06 43.40 13.02
CA SER A 417 -4.64 44.17 14.18
C SER A 417 -5.79 44.91 14.83
N GLY A 418 -5.70 45.11 16.13
CA GLY A 418 -6.74 45.79 16.89
C GLY A 418 -6.48 45.80 18.39
N PRO A 419 -7.42 46.36 19.17
CA PRO A 419 -7.36 46.34 20.62
C PRO A 419 -7.36 44.92 21.18
N PHE A 420 -6.61 44.77 22.26
CA PHE A 420 -6.39 43.54 23.00
C PHE A 420 -6.40 43.87 24.49
N ARG A 421 -7.39 43.34 25.21
CA ARG A 421 -7.56 43.66 26.62
C ARG A 421 -6.68 42.77 27.50
N VAL A 422 -5.48 43.26 27.83
CA VAL A 422 -4.48 42.49 28.60
C VAL A 422 -5.00 42.03 29.97
N LEU A 423 -5.88 42.78 30.62
CA LEU A 423 -6.45 42.38 31.93
C LEU A 423 -7.32 41.12 31.83
N ASP A 424 -7.90 40.83 30.67
CA ASP A 424 -8.69 39.61 30.48
C ASP A 424 -7.80 38.38 30.24
N VAL A 425 -6.52 38.60 29.94
CA VAL A 425 -5.53 37.55 29.61
C VAL A 425 -4.44 37.43 30.68
N ALA A 426 -4.26 38.43 31.55
CA ALA A 426 -3.27 38.42 32.63
C ALA A 426 -3.48 37.27 33.63
N ASP A 427 -4.74 36.91 33.92
CA ASP A 427 -5.08 35.74 34.75
C ASP A 427 -4.79 34.40 34.03
N ILE A 428 -4.63 34.44 32.71
CA ILE A 428 -4.52 33.29 31.81
C ILE A 428 -3.06 33.08 31.35
N LEU A 429 -2.24 34.12 31.37
CA LEU A 429 -0.78 33.98 31.27
C LEU A 429 -0.16 33.27 32.49
N ASP A 430 -0.88 33.22 33.61
CA ASP A 430 -0.53 32.43 34.81
C ASP A 430 -1.05 30.97 34.74
N THR A 431 -1.94 30.63 33.79
CA THR A 431 -2.38 29.25 33.54
C THR A 431 -1.42 28.53 32.59
N ALA A 432 -0.97 27.34 32.96
CA ALA A 432 -0.03 26.54 32.17
C ALA A 432 -0.69 25.78 30.99
N ASP A 433 -1.97 26.01 30.71
CA ASP A 433 -2.72 25.33 29.64
C ASP A 433 -2.69 26.16 28.33
N PRO A 434 -2.02 25.68 27.26
CA PRO A 434 -1.95 26.37 25.97
C PRO A 434 -3.32 26.55 25.28
N ILE A 435 -4.33 25.76 25.62
CA ILE A 435 -5.66 25.80 25.01
C ILE A 435 -6.48 26.94 25.62
N GLU A 436 -6.48 27.06 26.95
CA GLU A 436 -7.06 28.21 27.66
C GLU A 436 -6.36 29.50 27.23
N LEU A 437 -5.03 29.42 27.11
CA LEU A 437 -4.15 30.18 26.22
C LEU A 437 -4.83 30.93 25.06
N ILE A 438 -5.04 30.12 24.03
CA ILE A 438 -5.50 30.49 22.70
C ILE A 438 -6.95 31.01 22.76
N ASN A 439 -7.82 30.34 23.51
CA ASN A 439 -9.23 30.75 23.61
C ASN A 439 -9.38 32.13 24.27
N ALA A 440 -8.55 32.44 25.26
CA ALA A 440 -8.51 33.76 25.87
C ALA A 440 -8.06 34.84 24.91
N ILE A 441 -6.98 34.59 24.17
CA ILE A 441 -6.45 35.51 23.17
C ILE A 441 -7.52 35.81 22.11
N LEU A 442 -8.20 34.78 21.60
CA LEU A 442 -9.28 34.91 20.62
C LEU A 442 -10.45 35.75 21.14
N ASN A 443 -10.87 35.53 22.39
CA ASN A 443 -11.99 36.27 22.98
C ASN A 443 -11.63 37.73 23.34
N ALA A 444 -10.35 38.02 23.57
CA ALA A 444 -9.86 39.35 23.94
C ALA A 444 -9.39 40.20 22.75
N PHE A 445 -9.23 39.60 21.56
CA PHE A 445 -8.76 40.27 20.35
C PHE A 445 -9.94 40.69 19.48
N THR A 446 -10.02 41.98 19.15
CA THR A 446 -11.04 42.50 18.23
C THR A 446 -10.35 43.20 17.06
N PRO A 447 -10.17 42.55 15.91
CA PRO A 447 -9.43 43.13 14.80
C PRO A 447 -10.24 44.27 14.15
N VAL A 448 -9.58 45.41 13.95
CA VAL A 448 -10.17 46.64 13.39
C VAL A 448 -9.40 47.17 12.18
N ASN A 449 -8.14 46.77 12.01
CA ASN A 449 -7.37 47.05 10.81
C ASN A 449 -6.62 45.82 10.31
N ALA A 450 -6.34 45.76 9.02
CA ALA A 450 -5.54 44.71 8.40
C ALA A 450 -4.57 45.26 7.36
N GLY A 451 -3.59 44.46 6.99
CA GLY A 451 -2.56 44.82 6.01
C GLY A 451 -1.95 43.59 5.35
N ILE A 452 -1.41 43.77 4.14
CA ILE A 452 -0.62 42.75 3.45
C ILE A 452 0.68 43.40 2.97
N ARG A 453 1.81 42.87 3.41
CA ARG A 453 3.14 43.16 2.87
C ARG A 453 3.44 42.16 1.77
N ARG A 454 3.37 42.62 0.52
CA ARG A 454 3.67 41.82 -0.68
C ARG A 454 5.15 41.85 -1.05
N GLY A 455 5.59 40.88 -1.84
CA GLY A 455 6.94 40.82 -2.41
C GLY A 455 8.03 40.64 -1.36
N VAL A 456 7.80 39.74 -0.40
CA VAL A 456 8.81 39.37 0.60
C VAL A 456 9.62 38.21 0.03
N SER A 457 10.89 38.47 -0.28
CA SER A 457 11.83 37.48 -0.82
C SER A 457 12.69 36.91 0.30
N VAL A 458 12.39 35.67 0.71
CA VAL A 458 13.10 34.98 1.80
C VAL A 458 14.26 34.19 1.21
N VAL A 459 15.48 34.69 1.42
CA VAL A 459 16.73 34.04 0.97
C VAL A 459 17.75 33.87 2.09
N ASP A 460 17.53 34.55 3.23
CA ASP A 460 18.28 34.51 4.48
C ASP A 460 17.37 35.07 5.59
N ASP A 461 17.86 35.17 6.83
CA ASP A 461 17.16 35.85 7.92
C ASP A 461 16.87 37.32 7.58
N LEU A 462 15.60 37.72 7.68
CA LEU A 462 15.10 39.06 7.38
C LEU A 462 14.65 39.78 8.65
N SER A 463 14.98 41.07 8.76
CA SER A 463 14.47 41.96 9.80
C SER A 463 13.91 43.25 9.20
N GLY A 464 13.04 43.94 9.94
CA GLY A 464 12.43 45.19 9.49
C GLY A 464 11.39 45.02 8.38
N VAL A 465 10.81 43.82 8.24
CA VAL A 465 9.72 43.55 7.30
C VAL A 465 8.41 44.13 7.84
N ASN A 466 8.30 45.45 7.91
CA ASN A 466 7.15 46.08 8.54
C ASN A 466 5.89 45.96 7.67
N VAL A 467 4.75 45.74 8.31
CA VAL A 467 3.44 45.65 7.65
C VAL A 467 2.64 46.91 7.94
N ASP A 468 2.13 47.56 6.89
CA ASP A 468 1.22 48.70 7.01
C ASP A 468 -0.20 48.21 7.26
N VAL A 469 -0.76 48.55 8.43
CA VAL A 469 -2.11 48.19 8.88
C VAL A 469 -3.07 49.38 8.76
N GLY A 470 -2.93 50.21 7.73
CA GLY A 470 -3.82 51.35 7.48
C GLY A 470 -5.21 51.01 6.93
N THR A 471 -5.50 49.75 6.58
CA THR A 471 -6.79 49.36 6.00
C THR A 471 -7.78 48.96 7.10
N ALA A 472 -8.82 49.76 7.28
CA ALA A 472 -9.91 49.42 8.19
C ALA A 472 -10.68 48.18 7.72
N ILE A 473 -10.98 47.29 8.66
CA ILE A 473 -11.87 46.13 8.47
C ILE A 473 -13.16 46.36 9.26
N SER A 474 -14.26 45.73 8.83
CA SER A 474 -15.57 45.97 9.43
C SER A 474 -16.30 44.64 9.66
N PRO A 475 -16.91 44.43 10.85
CA PRO A 475 -17.65 43.22 11.19
C PRO A 475 -19.01 43.19 10.50
N THR A 476 -19.01 42.94 9.19
CA THR A 476 -20.23 42.93 8.36
C THR A 476 -20.58 41.56 7.81
N LEU A 477 -19.62 40.64 7.73
CA LEU A 477 -19.86 39.30 7.20
C LEU A 477 -20.59 38.48 8.26
N ARG A 478 -21.77 37.97 7.93
CA ARG A 478 -22.54 37.13 8.84
C ARG A 478 -22.45 35.68 8.41
N VAL A 479 -21.99 34.83 9.32
CA VAL A 479 -21.82 33.41 9.05
C VAL A 479 -22.64 32.62 10.07
N GLU A 480 -23.59 31.85 9.57
CA GLU A 480 -24.32 30.84 10.33
C GLU A 480 -23.66 29.49 10.06
N VAL A 481 -23.28 28.78 11.11
CA VAL A 481 -22.79 27.40 11.06
C VAL A 481 -23.84 26.51 11.70
N ALA A 482 -24.19 25.44 10.99
CA ALA A 482 -25.10 24.42 11.48
C ALA A 482 -24.53 23.02 11.24
N ASN A 483 -24.99 22.03 12.02
CA ASN A 483 -24.64 20.62 11.88
C ASN A 483 -23.14 20.27 12.04
N ALA A 484 -22.33 21.12 12.67
CA ALA A 484 -20.97 20.72 13.04
C ALA A 484 -21.00 19.70 14.20
N PRO A 485 -19.98 18.84 14.35
CA PRO A 485 -19.94 17.87 15.45
C PRO A 485 -19.98 18.56 16.83
N GLN A 486 -20.93 18.18 17.68
CA GLN A 486 -21.20 18.88 18.95
C GLN A 486 -20.05 18.82 19.97
N GLU A 487 -19.20 17.80 19.87
CA GLU A 487 -18.05 17.60 20.75
C GLU A 487 -16.80 18.37 20.32
N LEU A 488 -16.83 19.02 19.14
CA LEU A 488 -15.70 19.75 18.59
C LEU A 488 -15.88 21.26 18.74
N GLN A 489 -14.76 21.96 18.86
CA GLN A 489 -14.74 23.42 18.75
C GLN A 489 -14.74 23.80 17.28
N VAL A 490 -15.62 24.76 16.92
CA VAL A 490 -15.71 25.27 15.55
C VAL A 490 -15.04 26.62 15.48
N TYR A 491 -14.13 26.77 14.53
CA TYR A 491 -13.50 28.02 14.16
C TYR A 491 -14.05 28.49 12.82
N VAL A 492 -14.34 29.78 12.72
CA VAL A 492 -14.83 30.40 11.48
C VAL A 492 -13.97 31.61 11.17
N GLU A 493 -13.45 31.66 9.95
CA GLU A 493 -12.51 32.69 9.52
C GLU A 493 -12.96 33.27 8.16
N PRO A 494 -13.16 34.60 8.06
CA PRO A 494 -13.26 35.25 6.77
C PRO A 494 -11.90 35.26 6.09
N LEU A 495 -11.88 34.82 4.84
CA LEU A 495 -10.69 34.79 4.00
C LEU A 495 -10.84 35.81 2.88
N MET A 496 -9.78 36.57 2.62
CA MET A 496 -9.57 37.16 1.31
C MET A 496 -8.71 36.20 0.50
N HIS A 497 -9.01 35.98 -0.78
CA HIS A 497 -8.22 35.07 -1.60
C HIS A 497 -7.97 35.61 -3.00
N THR A 498 -6.90 35.14 -3.65
CA THR A 498 -6.66 35.44 -5.07
C THR A 498 -7.73 34.78 -5.94
N PRO A 499 -8.04 35.32 -7.14
CA PRO A 499 -8.99 34.70 -8.05
C PRO A 499 -8.62 33.26 -8.45
N GLN A 500 -7.32 32.94 -8.46
CA GLN A 500 -6.81 31.60 -8.75
C GLN A 500 -6.95 30.63 -7.55
N GLY A 501 -7.16 31.15 -6.33
CA GLY A 501 -7.27 30.35 -5.12
C GLY A 501 -5.95 29.72 -4.68
N ASP A 502 -4.82 30.35 -5.00
CA ASP A 502 -3.45 29.93 -4.65
C ASP A 502 -2.87 30.70 -3.44
N ALA A 503 -3.54 31.75 -2.98
CA ALA A 503 -3.20 32.45 -1.74
C ALA A 503 -4.46 32.90 -0.98
N TYR A 504 -4.45 32.66 0.34
CA TYR A 504 -5.52 33.00 1.28
C TYR A 504 -4.98 33.84 2.43
N TYR A 505 -5.79 34.81 2.89
CA TYR A 505 -5.46 35.74 3.97
C TYR A 505 -6.63 35.82 4.94
N PRO A 506 -6.54 35.21 6.13
CA PRO A 506 -7.50 35.39 7.21
C PRO A 506 -7.56 36.85 7.65
N THR A 507 -8.77 37.34 7.94
CA THR A 507 -9.00 38.75 8.30
C THR A 507 -9.68 38.95 9.66
N ASP A 508 -10.21 37.88 10.24
CA ASP A 508 -10.78 37.78 11.58
C ASP A 508 -10.84 36.29 11.96
N VAL A 509 -11.29 35.98 13.17
CA VAL A 509 -11.54 34.62 13.63
C VAL A 509 -12.59 34.64 14.74
N ALA A 510 -13.56 33.75 14.65
CA ALA A 510 -14.51 33.48 15.73
C ALA A 510 -14.49 31.99 16.09
N ALA A 511 -14.75 31.69 17.35
CA ALA A 511 -14.87 30.33 17.82
C ALA A 511 -16.15 30.13 18.64
N PHE A 512 -16.77 28.95 18.54
CA PHE A 512 -17.88 28.56 19.39
C PHE A 512 -17.93 27.03 19.56
N SER A 513 -18.64 26.59 20.60
CA SER A 513 -18.83 25.19 20.97
C SER A 513 -20.28 24.75 20.72
N GLY A 514 -20.50 23.44 20.52
CA GLY A 514 -21.85 22.86 20.49
C GLY A 514 -22.44 22.64 19.10
N GLY A 515 -21.61 22.69 18.04
CA GLY A 515 -22.00 22.26 16.69
C GLY A 515 -22.84 23.25 15.88
N GLU A 516 -23.33 24.33 16.49
CA GLU A 516 -24.06 25.40 15.83
C GLU A 516 -23.65 26.76 16.40
N GLY A 517 -23.63 27.79 15.55
CA GLY A 517 -23.24 29.12 15.98
C GLY A 517 -23.43 30.19 14.91
N MET A 518 -23.45 31.44 15.36
CA MET A 518 -23.51 32.60 14.47
C MET A 518 -22.35 33.53 14.80
N ALA A 519 -21.59 33.90 13.78
CA ALA A 519 -20.49 34.85 13.89
C ALA A 519 -20.74 36.06 13.01
N THR A 520 -20.36 37.25 13.50
CA THR A 520 -20.26 38.46 12.69
C THR A 520 -18.79 38.83 12.61
N LEU A 521 -18.19 38.63 11.44
CA LEU A 521 -16.74 38.61 11.23
C LEU A 521 -16.29 39.84 10.44
N ALA A 522 -15.12 40.36 10.81
CA ALA A 522 -14.50 41.52 10.22
C ALA A 522 -13.71 41.18 8.96
N THR A 523 -13.93 41.97 7.90
CA THR A 523 -13.19 41.78 6.64
C THR A 523 -13.07 43.12 5.89
N PRO A 524 -11.97 43.37 5.15
CA PRO A 524 -11.74 44.64 4.47
C PRO A 524 -12.64 44.83 3.24
N ALA A 525 -12.72 46.07 2.75
CA ALA A 525 -13.12 46.28 1.36
C ALA A 525 -12.02 45.75 0.42
N ALA A 526 -12.38 45.14 -0.72
CA ALA A 526 -11.46 44.68 -1.76
C ALA A 526 -10.81 45.86 -2.52
N SER A 527 -10.02 46.64 -1.79
CA SER A 527 -9.41 47.90 -2.21
C SER A 527 -8.06 48.09 -1.50
N GLY A 528 -7.25 49.05 -1.96
CA GLY A 528 -5.93 49.29 -1.38
C GLY A 528 -5.05 48.03 -1.47
N THR A 529 -4.48 47.60 -0.33
CA THR A 529 -3.65 46.39 -0.24
C THR A 529 -4.41 45.09 -0.54
N PHE A 530 -5.74 45.11 -0.41
CA PHE A 530 -6.63 43.98 -0.70
C PHE A 530 -7.30 44.07 -2.07
N ALA A 531 -6.89 45.02 -2.93
CA ALA A 531 -7.43 45.15 -4.27
C ALA A 531 -7.21 43.87 -5.11
N GLY A 532 -8.25 43.45 -5.84
CA GLY A 532 -8.22 42.27 -6.69
C GLY A 532 -8.39 40.93 -5.96
N LEU A 533 -8.56 40.94 -4.64
CA LEU A 533 -8.88 39.75 -3.86
C LEU A 533 -10.40 39.54 -3.78
N HIS A 534 -10.80 38.28 -3.70
CA HIS A 534 -12.18 37.82 -3.57
C HIS A 534 -12.47 37.42 -2.11
N TYR A 535 -13.74 37.42 -1.76
CA TYR A 535 -14.21 37.08 -0.42
C TYR A 535 -14.48 35.59 -0.28
N GLY A 536 -14.10 35.00 0.85
CA GLY A 536 -14.40 33.63 1.22
C GLY A 536 -14.61 33.49 2.71
N VAL A 537 -15.04 32.31 3.13
CA VAL A 537 -15.12 31.92 4.53
C VAL A 537 -14.73 30.45 4.66
N VAL A 538 -13.94 30.13 5.69
CA VAL A 538 -13.67 28.77 6.10
C VAL A 538 -14.27 28.52 7.48
N ALA A 539 -14.82 27.33 7.68
CA ALA A 539 -15.21 26.83 9.00
C ALA A 539 -14.58 25.46 9.25
N SER A 540 -13.87 25.33 10.36
CA SER A 540 -13.11 24.12 10.72
C SER A 540 -13.55 23.61 12.08
N ALA A 541 -13.94 22.33 12.15
CA ALA A 541 -14.27 21.64 13.38
C ALA A 541 -13.08 20.79 13.84
N SER A 542 -12.56 21.06 15.04
CA SER A 542 -11.32 20.43 15.54
C SER A 542 -11.43 19.94 16.99
N ASP A 543 -10.66 18.88 17.29
CA ASP A 543 -10.40 18.36 18.64
C ASP A 543 -8.97 18.77 19.01
N PHE A 544 -8.81 19.56 20.07
CA PHE A 544 -7.49 20.07 20.49
C PHE A 544 -6.46 18.98 20.83
N THR A 545 -6.90 17.74 21.08
CA THR A 545 -5.98 16.61 21.31
C THR A 545 -5.42 16.01 20.02
N ARG A 546 -5.95 16.39 18.85
CA ARG A 546 -5.56 15.86 17.53
C ARG A 546 -4.87 16.95 16.70
N SER A 547 -3.80 16.58 16.00
CA SER A 547 -2.96 17.52 15.26
C SER A 547 -3.59 18.09 13.97
N PHE A 548 -4.82 17.67 13.61
CA PHE A 548 -5.49 18.01 12.35
C PHE A 548 -6.99 18.23 12.54
N PRO A 549 -7.63 19.12 11.75
CA PRO A 549 -9.07 19.33 11.80
C PRO A 549 -9.83 18.05 11.40
N VAL A 550 -10.95 17.78 12.06
CA VAL A 550 -11.76 16.59 11.78
C VAL A 550 -12.59 16.80 10.51
N VAL A 551 -13.10 18.02 10.30
CA VAL A 551 -13.82 18.44 9.08
C VAL A 551 -13.61 19.94 8.84
N THR A 552 -13.32 20.32 7.59
CA THR A 552 -13.18 21.73 7.14
C THR A 552 -14.13 22.01 5.98
N MET A 553 -14.83 23.15 6.02
CA MET A 553 -15.68 23.67 4.96
C MET A 553 -15.15 25.01 4.47
N LEU A 554 -14.92 25.14 3.16
CA LEU A 554 -14.50 26.38 2.53
C LEU A 554 -15.56 26.83 1.51
N GLN A 555 -16.05 28.05 1.65
CA GLN A 555 -16.86 28.72 0.63
C GLN A 555 -16.13 29.93 0.07
N ARG A 556 -15.87 29.91 -1.24
CA ARG A 556 -15.18 30.97 -1.99
C ARG A 556 -16.16 31.85 -2.75
N ASP A 557 -15.66 32.98 -3.24
CA ASP A 557 -16.34 33.90 -4.15
C ASP A 557 -17.67 34.44 -3.59
N LEU A 558 -17.67 34.84 -2.32
CA LEU A 558 -18.79 35.53 -1.69
C LEU A 558 -19.06 36.87 -2.41
N PRO A 559 -20.34 37.29 -2.51
CA PRO A 559 -20.73 38.46 -3.30
C PRO A 559 -20.21 39.79 -2.75
N GLY A 560 -19.77 39.82 -1.49
CA GLY A 560 -19.23 41.02 -0.84
C GLY A 560 -18.92 40.78 0.64
N ARG A 561 -18.29 41.78 1.26
CA ARG A 561 -17.91 41.77 2.70
C ARG A 561 -19.08 41.74 3.68
N ASP A 562 -20.30 42.02 3.21
CA ASP A 562 -21.55 42.04 3.97
C ASP A 562 -22.46 40.84 3.64
N ALA A 563 -21.90 39.82 2.99
CA ALA A 563 -22.63 38.60 2.66
C ALA A 563 -23.19 37.91 3.92
N GLN A 564 -24.30 37.21 3.73
CA GLN A 564 -24.86 36.28 4.71
C GLN A 564 -24.61 34.87 4.19
N VAL A 565 -23.84 34.09 4.94
CA VAL A 565 -23.41 32.75 4.56
C VAL A 565 -23.93 31.75 5.57
N ARG A 566 -24.47 30.64 5.07
CA ARG A 566 -24.88 29.49 5.90
C ARG A 566 -24.01 28.30 5.49
N LEU A 567 -23.32 27.71 6.45
CA LEU A 567 -22.48 26.52 6.29
C LEU A 567 -23.14 25.37 7.07
N ASP A 568 -23.81 24.45 6.37
CA ASP A 568 -24.64 23.41 6.99
C ASP A 568 -24.37 21.97 6.53
N THR A 569 -23.34 21.75 5.71
CA THR A 569 -22.92 20.45 5.17
C THR A 569 -21.55 20.02 5.70
N PHE A 570 -21.35 19.99 7.03
CA PHE A 570 -20.21 19.26 7.62
C PHE A 570 -20.48 17.77 7.40
N LEU A 571 -19.90 17.19 6.35
CA LEU A 571 -20.11 15.78 6.03
C LEU A 571 -19.69 14.94 7.23
N LYS A 572 -20.66 14.22 7.79
CA LYS A 572 -20.43 13.13 8.72
C LYS A 572 -19.63 12.07 7.97
N VAL A 573 -18.43 11.72 8.44
CA VAL A 573 -17.78 10.48 8.01
C VAL A 573 -18.74 9.37 8.40
N ILE A 574 -19.45 8.83 7.41
CA ILE A 574 -20.16 7.56 7.58
C ILE A 574 -19.05 6.52 7.53
N GLU A 575 -18.63 6.03 8.69
CA GLU A 575 -17.92 4.76 8.77
C GLU A 575 -18.82 3.70 8.10
N GLY A 576 -18.32 3.13 7.01
CA GLY A 576 -18.98 2.08 6.22
C GLY A 576 -17.92 1.29 5.47
#